data_AF-S4NMQ1-F1
#
_entry.id   AF-S4NMQ1-F1
#
_cell.length_a   1.000
_cell.length_b   1.000
_cell.length_c   1.000
_cell.angle_alpha   90.00
_cell.angle_beta   90.00
_cell.angle_gamma   90.00
#
_symmetry.space_group_name_H-M   'P 1'
#
loop_
_entity.id
_entity.type
_entity.pdbx_description
1 polymer ?
#
loop_
_entity_poly.entity_id
_entity_poly.type
_entity_poly.pdbx_seq_one_letter_code
_entity_poly.pdbx_strand_id
1 'polypeptide(L)'
;MSIVLTKAALALRNAENNFKVVKFEAHKPKKKHVEEDSKVDSKQTLPSKRDLDLKQIRHEIVKFGMSGFDTTKKEQAKIALAVSLGAKPPKREYVNYKELMERKKLEKQTKDDERKMMISKSILSTGTKKKKKSANNDVGHFLSSYGKVQKKDLKKDDSKFKGKKKKKQKS
;
A
#
# COMPACT_ATOMS: atom_id res chain seq x y z
N MET A 1 -9.15 62.11 -18.94
CA MET A 1 -7.71 61.75 -19.01
C MET A 1 -7.20 62.20 -20.36
N SER A 2 -6.24 63.12 -20.42
CA SER A 2 -5.55 63.46 -21.66
C SER A 2 -4.53 62.36 -21.98
N ILE A 3 -4.58 61.82 -23.19
CA ILE A 3 -3.69 60.75 -23.62
C ILE A 3 -2.45 61.40 -24.24
N VAL A 4 -1.28 61.11 -23.66
CA VAL A 4 0.00 61.60 -24.17
C VAL A 4 0.59 60.53 -25.07
N LEU A 5 0.72 60.82 -26.36
CA LEU A 5 1.33 59.92 -27.34
C LEU A 5 2.84 59.82 -27.10
N THR A 6 3.40 58.64 -27.35
CA THR A 6 4.84 58.42 -27.22
C THR A 6 5.58 59.05 -28.41
N LYS A 7 6.84 59.48 -28.20
CA LYS A 7 7.66 60.15 -29.22
C LYS A 7 7.86 59.31 -30.48
N ALA A 8 7.92 57.98 -30.33
CA ALA A 8 8.02 57.05 -31.46
C ALA A 8 6.71 56.95 -32.27
N ALA A 9 5.54 57.05 -31.62
CA ALA A 9 4.26 57.03 -32.32
C ALA A 9 4.11 58.28 -33.20
N LEU A 10 4.52 59.45 -32.72
CA LEU A 10 4.49 60.71 -33.48
C LEU A 10 5.38 60.69 -34.74
N ALA A 11 6.39 59.82 -34.79
CA ALA A 11 7.23 59.65 -35.98
C ALA A 11 6.53 58.89 -37.11
N LEU A 12 5.41 58.21 -36.83
CA LEU A 12 4.60 57.53 -37.84
C LEU A 12 3.59 58.51 -38.45
N ARG A 13 3.46 58.49 -39.79
CA ARG A 13 2.72 59.49 -40.58
C ARG A 13 1.20 59.56 -40.31
N ASN A 14 0.64 58.71 -39.45
CA ASN A 14 -0.79 58.65 -39.10
C ASN A 14 -1.00 58.09 -37.66
N ALA A 15 -0.24 58.60 -36.70
CA ALA A 15 -0.23 58.10 -35.32
C ALA A 15 -1.60 58.14 -34.63
N GLU A 16 -2.34 59.23 -34.83
CA GLU A 16 -3.62 59.48 -34.17
C GLU A 16 -4.73 58.56 -34.70
N ASN A 17 -4.76 58.31 -36.01
CA ASN A 17 -5.79 57.48 -36.64
C ASN A 17 -5.61 55.98 -36.35
N ASN A 18 -4.38 55.53 -36.10
CA ASN A 18 -4.06 54.12 -35.85
C ASN A 18 -4.04 53.76 -34.35
N PHE A 19 -4.27 54.73 -33.47
CA PHE A 19 -4.22 54.51 -32.03
C PHE A 19 -5.54 53.91 -31.53
N LYS A 20 -5.46 52.70 -30.94
CA LYS A 20 -6.62 52.01 -30.39
C LYS A 20 -6.40 51.70 -28.91
N VAL A 21 -7.25 52.28 -28.04
CA VAL A 21 -7.28 51.95 -26.61
C VAL A 21 -8.18 50.75 -26.41
N VAL A 22 -7.59 49.60 -26.06
CA VAL A 22 -8.35 48.42 -25.64
C VAL A 22 -8.35 48.36 -24.12
N LYS A 23 -9.51 48.59 -23.52
CA LYS A 23 -9.70 48.40 -22.08
C LYS A 23 -9.97 46.91 -21.83
N PHE A 24 -9.04 46.23 -21.18
CA PHE A 24 -9.25 44.85 -20.75
C PHE A 24 -9.76 44.84 -19.31
N GLU A 25 -10.92 44.23 -19.10
CA GLU A 25 -11.45 43.95 -17.77
C GLU A 25 -11.24 42.47 -17.48
N ALA A 26 -10.33 42.15 -16.56
CA ALA A 26 -10.02 40.77 -16.22
C ALA A 26 -11.20 40.15 -15.45
N HIS A 27 -11.82 39.11 -16.02
CA HIS A 27 -12.84 38.35 -15.31
C HIS A 27 -12.22 37.58 -14.15
N LYS A 28 -12.82 37.70 -12.96
CA LYS A 28 -12.44 36.88 -11.80
C LYS A 28 -12.60 35.40 -12.17
N PRO A 29 -11.61 34.54 -11.87
CA PRO A 29 -11.73 33.12 -12.16
C PRO A 29 -12.94 32.56 -11.41
N LYS A 30 -13.82 31.84 -12.12
CA LYS A 30 -14.91 31.10 -11.49
C LYS A 30 -14.27 30.11 -10.52
N LYS A 31 -14.63 30.20 -9.24
CA LYS A 31 -14.33 29.11 -8.28
C LYS A 31 -14.94 27.85 -8.88
N LYS A 32 -14.13 26.82 -9.14
CA LYS A 32 -14.66 25.51 -9.47
C LYS A 32 -15.56 25.12 -8.30
N HIS A 33 -16.87 25.08 -8.53
CA HIS A 33 -17.74 24.30 -7.67
C HIS A 33 -17.20 22.89 -7.80
N VAL A 34 -16.65 22.34 -6.71
CA VAL A 34 -16.34 20.92 -6.64
C VAL A 34 -17.71 20.26 -6.59
N GLU A 35 -18.28 20.01 -7.76
CA GLU A 35 -19.31 18.99 -7.84
C GLU A 35 -18.61 17.70 -7.45
N GLU A 36 -19.05 17.14 -6.33
CA GLU A 36 -18.71 15.78 -5.98
C GLU A 36 -19.36 14.86 -7.01
N ASP A 37 -18.67 14.67 -8.13
CA ASP A 37 -18.87 13.56 -9.04
C ASP A 37 -18.52 12.27 -8.29
N SER A 38 -19.42 11.87 -7.40
CA SER A 38 -19.49 10.56 -6.79
C SER A 38 -19.98 9.54 -7.82
N LYS A 39 -19.27 9.41 -8.94
CA LYS A 39 -19.31 8.17 -9.73
C LYS A 39 -18.48 7.12 -9.00
N VAL A 40 -19.02 6.66 -7.88
CA VAL A 40 -18.61 5.40 -7.29
C VAL A 40 -19.48 4.34 -7.95
N ASP A 41 -18.98 3.76 -9.03
CA ASP A 41 -19.49 2.50 -9.57
C ASP A 41 -19.23 1.40 -8.53
N SER A 42 -20.08 1.35 -7.51
CA SER A 42 -20.17 0.24 -6.59
C SER A 42 -21.64 -0.09 -6.46
N LYS A 43 -21.99 -1.32 -6.81
CA LYS A 43 -23.30 -1.92 -6.57
C LYS A 43 -23.52 -1.91 -5.05
N GLN A 44 -24.04 -0.81 -4.51
CA GLN A 44 -24.38 -0.69 -3.11
C GLN A 44 -25.84 -1.07 -2.96
N THR A 45 -26.07 -2.22 -2.32
CA THR A 45 -27.33 -2.49 -1.63
C THR A 45 -27.64 -1.28 -0.75
N LEU A 46 -28.81 -0.66 -0.96
CA LEU A 46 -29.27 0.49 -0.18
C LEU A 46 -29.12 0.19 1.32
N PRO A 47 -28.39 1.02 2.08
CA PRO A 47 -28.23 0.79 3.51
C PRO A 47 -29.60 0.89 4.18
N SER A 48 -29.89 -0.01 5.13
CA SER A 48 -31.12 0.07 5.90
C SER A 48 -31.10 1.34 6.76
N LYS A 49 -32.27 1.88 7.11
CA LYS A 49 -32.35 3.08 7.98
C LYS A 49 -31.56 2.92 9.29
N ARG A 50 -31.46 1.68 9.80
CA ARG A 50 -30.69 1.34 11.01
C ARG A 50 -29.18 1.49 10.79
N ASP A 51 -28.69 1.14 9.61
CA ASP A 51 -27.26 1.25 9.29
C ASP A 51 -26.81 2.70 9.15
N LEU A 52 -27.69 3.56 8.63
CA LEU A 52 -27.47 5.01 8.56
C LEU A 52 -27.37 5.63 9.95
N ASP A 53 -28.26 5.22 10.85
CA ASP A 53 -28.30 5.69 12.24
C ASP A 53 -27.03 5.26 13.01
N LEU A 54 -26.62 3.99 12.89
CA LEU A 54 -25.39 3.48 13.49
C LEU A 54 -24.12 4.18 12.96
N LYS A 55 -24.10 4.50 11.66
CA LYS A 55 -22.98 5.24 11.05
C LYS A 55 -22.88 6.64 11.65
N GLN A 56 -24.01 7.34 11.78
CA GLN A 56 -24.06 8.67 12.40
C GLN A 56 -23.61 8.62 13.86
N ILE A 57 -24.14 7.70 14.66
CA ILE A 57 -23.75 7.49 16.06
C ILE A 57 -22.24 7.25 16.19
N ARG A 58 -21.66 6.41 15.32
CA ARG A 58 -20.21 6.17 15.32
C ARG A 58 -19.42 7.46 15.07
N HIS A 59 -19.86 8.29 14.13
CA HIS A 59 -19.20 9.57 13.86
C HIS A 59 -19.31 10.54 15.04
N GLU A 60 -20.46 10.57 15.72
CA GLU A 60 -20.66 11.39 16.92
C GLU A 60 -19.79 10.95 18.08
N ILE A 61 -19.69 9.64 18.33
CA ILE A 61 -18.81 9.08 19.36
C ILE A 61 -17.35 9.47 19.08
N VAL A 62 -16.89 9.35 17.82
CA VAL A 62 -15.54 9.76 17.45
C VAL A 62 -15.33 11.26 17.68
N LYS A 63 -16.27 12.11 17.24
CA LYS A 63 -16.21 13.57 17.44
C LYS A 63 -16.16 13.93 18.91
N PHE A 64 -16.97 13.27 19.74
CA PHE A 64 -16.98 13.45 21.19
C PHE A 64 -15.65 13.05 21.81
N GLY A 65 -15.12 11.88 21.46
CA GLY A 65 -13.81 11.41 21.94
C GLY A 65 -12.67 12.36 21.58
N MET A 66 -12.70 12.95 20.38
CA MET A 66 -11.72 13.94 19.93
C MET A 66 -11.78 15.27 20.70
N SER A 67 -12.90 15.58 21.37
CA SER A 67 -13.06 16.82 22.11
C SER A 67 -12.13 16.89 23.33
N GLY A 68 -11.81 15.74 23.93
CA GLY A 68 -10.95 15.63 25.12
C GLY A 68 -9.45 15.54 24.83
N PHE A 69 -9.02 15.68 23.58
CA PHE A 69 -7.59 15.59 23.22
C PHE A 69 -6.86 16.93 23.36
N ASP A 70 -5.58 16.84 23.74
CA ASP A 70 -4.61 17.94 23.65
C ASP A 70 -4.54 18.48 22.22
N THR A 71 -4.13 19.74 22.04
CA THR A 71 -4.14 20.44 20.75
C THR A 71 -3.47 19.66 19.61
N THR A 72 -2.26 19.14 19.84
CA THR A 72 -1.50 18.35 18.85
C THR A 72 -2.18 17.03 18.50
N LYS A 73 -2.67 16.29 19.51
CA LYS A 73 -3.40 15.03 19.32
C LYS A 73 -4.76 15.26 18.63
N LYS A 74 -5.41 16.39 18.92
CA LYS A 74 -6.68 16.79 18.32
C LYS A 74 -6.52 17.04 16.82
N GLU A 75 -5.44 17.69 16.40
CA GLU A 75 -5.11 17.88 14.99
C GLU A 75 -4.84 16.55 14.28
N GLN A 76 -4.03 15.68 14.88
CA GLN A 76 -3.76 14.34 14.34
C GLN A 76 -5.04 13.51 14.19
N ALA A 77 -5.92 13.54 15.19
CA ALA A 77 -7.20 12.84 15.14
C ALA A 77 -8.14 13.41 14.07
N LYS A 78 -8.16 14.74 13.87
CA LYS A 78 -8.91 15.38 12.78
C LYS A 78 -8.40 14.95 11.41
N ILE A 79 -7.08 14.91 11.24
CA ILE A 79 -6.45 14.44 9.99
C ILE A 79 -6.82 12.98 9.74
N ALA A 80 -6.72 12.12 10.76
CA ALA A 80 -7.07 10.71 10.65
C ALA A 80 -8.56 10.51 10.29
N LEU A 81 -9.46 11.28 10.90
CA LEU A 81 -10.89 11.28 10.56
C LEU A 81 -11.11 11.74 9.11
N ALA A 82 -10.47 12.83 8.69
CA ALA A 82 -10.60 13.30 7.31
C ALA A 82 -10.13 12.24 6.31
N VAL A 83 -9.00 11.56 6.59
CA VAL A 83 -8.49 10.47 5.76
C VAL A 83 -9.44 9.28 5.72
N SER A 84 -10.07 8.91 6.85
CA SER A 84 -11.05 7.81 6.87
C SER A 84 -12.33 8.15 6.10
N LEU A 85 -12.70 9.43 6.02
CA LEU A 85 -13.77 9.94 5.15
C LEU A 85 -13.36 10.05 3.67
N GLY A 86 -12.11 9.72 3.33
CA GLY A 86 -11.60 9.71 1.95
C GLY A 86 -10.78 10.94 1.56
N ALA A 87 -10.49 11.86 2.49
CA ALA A 87 -9.58 12.97 2.21
C ALA A 87 -8.17 12.45 1.92
N LYS A 88 -7.45 13.16 1.06
CA LYS A 88 -6.05 12.83 0.75
C LYS A 88 -5.17 13.08 1.98
N PRO A 89 -4.34 12.11 2.41
CA PRO A 89 -3.46 12.29 3.55
C PRO A 89 -2.42 13.40 3.29
N PRO A 90 -1.97 14.10 4.35
CA PRO A 90 -0.98 15.16 4.22
C PRO A 90 0.34 14.61 3.66
N LYS A 91 1.05 15.46 2.92
CA LYS A 91 2.36 15.11 2.35
C LYS A 91 3.36 14.91 3.48
N ARG A 92 4.19 13.87 3.39
CA ARG A 92 5.30 13.66 4.32
C ARG A 92 6.33 14.78 4.16
N GLU A 93 6.97 15.12 5.26
CA GLU A 93 8.11 16.04 5.27
C GLU A 93 9.24 15.50 4.39
N TYR A 94 9.98 16.42 3.79
CA TYR A 94 11.17 16.07 3.02
C TYR A 94 12.28 15.66 3.98
N VAL A 95 12.89 14.50 3.73
CA VAL A 95 14.00 13.96 4.52
C VAL A 95 15.06 13.45 3.56
N ASN A 96 16.33 13.66 3.88
CA ASN A 96 17.44 13.12 3.09
C ASN A 96 17.37 11.58 3.07
N TYR A 97 17.61 11.00 1.88
CA TYR A 97 17.55 9.55 1.69
C TYR A 97 18.49 8.78 2.63
N LYS A 98 19.71 9.27 2.87
CA LYS A 98 20.69 8.60 3.73
C LYS A 98 20.18 8.50 5.18
N GLU A 99 19.70 9.61 5.73
CA GLU A 99 19.10 9.67 7.06
C GLU A 99 17.85 8.80 7.18
N LEU A 100 16.99 8.81 6.16
CA LEU A 100 15.80 7.97 6.13
C LEU A 100 16.14 6.48 6.18
N MET A 101 17.19 6.06 5.48
CA MET A 101 17.66 4.68 5.48
C MET A 101 18.27 4.28 6.82
N GLU A 102 19.02 5.17 7.48
CA GLU A 102 19.55 4.96 8.82
C GLU A 102 18.43 4.81 9.86
N ARG A 103 17.44 5.71 9.85
CA ARG A 103 16.25 5.61 10.72
C ARG A 103 15.52 4.28 10.56
N LYS A 104 15.32 3.82 9.32
CA LYS A 104 14.70 2.51 9.03
C LYS A 104 15.51 1.33 9.55
N LYS A 105 16.84 1.39 9.46
CA LYS A 105 17.72 0.34 10.00
C LYS A 105 17.61 0.26 11.52
N LEU A 106 17.66 1.41 12.19
CA LEU A 106 17.51 1.51 13.65
C LEU A 106 16.13 1.00 14.10
N GLU A 107 15.05 1.46 13.47
CA GLU A 107 13.69 1.02 13.81
C GLU A 107 13.50 -0.49 13.61
N LYS A 108 14.16 -1.09 12.60
CA LYS A 108 14.13 -2.54 12.41
C LYS A 108 14.88 -3.26 13.51
N GLN A 109 16.05 -2.76 13.91
CA GLN A 109 16.84 -3.35 15.00
C GLN A 109 16.09 -3.27 16.32
N THR A 110 15.52 -2.11 16.68
CA THR A 110 14.75 -1.95 17.91
C THR A 110 13.54 -2.88 17.95
N LYS A 111 12.78 -3.00 16.84
CA LYS A 111 11.65 -3.94 16.75
C LYS A 111 12.08 -5.40 16.89
N ASP A 112 13.19 -5.79 16.28
CA ASP A 112 13.70 -7.15 16.41
C ASP A 112 14.20 -7.44 17.82
N ASP A 113 14.81 -6.46 18.50
CA ASP A 113 15.27 -6.59 19.89
C ASP A 113 14.11 -6.58 20.89
N GLU A 114 13.09 -5.72 20.70
CA GLU A 114 11.83 -5.74 21.44
C GLU A 114 11.13 -7.10 21.29
N ARG A 115 11.09 -7.64 20.07
CA ARG A 115 10.52 -8.98 19.82
C ARG A 115 11.31 -10.05 20.57
N LYS A 116 12.65 -10.03 20.54
CA LYS A 116 13.48 -10.98 21.30
C LYS A 116 13.25 -10.84 22.80
N MET A 117 13.20 -9.62 23.32
CA MET A 117 12.92 -9.33 24.73
C MET A 117 11.53 -9.83 25.16
N MET A 118 10.52 -9.67 24.31
CA MET A 118 9.16 -10.17 24.58
C MET A 118 9.11 -11.71 24.56
N ILE A 119 9.84 -12.34 23.63
CA ILE A 119 9.99 -13.80 23.57
C ILE A 119 10.73 -14.33 24.80
N SER A 120 11.82 -13.67 25.23
CA SER A 120 12.59 -14.09 26.40
C SER A 120 11.86 -13.86 27.73
N LYS A 121 10.98 -12.86 27.80
CA LYS A 121 10.10 -12.59 28.95
C LYS A 121 8.85 -13.49 28.98
N SER A 122 8.53 -14.13 27.87
CA SER A 122 7.43 -15.11 27.80
C SER A 122 7.91 -16.46 28.35
N ILE A 123 7.45 -16.79 29.56
CA ILE A 123 7.72 -18.04 30.29
C ILE A 123 7.18 -19.28 29.51
N LEU A 124 6.35 -19.09 28.47
CA LEU A 124 5.77 -20.16 27.66
C LEU A 124 6.64 -20.56 26.43
N SER A 125 7.80 -19.95 26.19
CA SER A 125 8.59 -20.24 24.98
C SER A 125 9.62 -21.37 25.13
N THR A 126 9.80 -21.95 26.32
CA THR A 126 10.62 -23.15 26.53
C THR A 126 9.83 -24.42 26.22
N GLY A 127 9.57 -24.65 24.93
CA GLY A 127 8.88 -25.85 24.48
C GLY A 127 8.85 -25.91 22.96
N THR A 128 9.84 -26.55 22.36
CA THR A 128 9.99 -26.78 20.91
C THR A 128 10.55 -25.57 20.11
N LYS A 129 11.88 -25.46 20.13
CA LYS A 129 12.60 -24.97 18.94
C LYS A 129 12.20 -25.88 17.77
N LYS A 130 11.19 -25.51 16.99
CA LYS A 130 10.94 -26.15 15.69
C LYS A 130 12.20 -25.92 14.86
N LYS A 131 13.08 -26.92 14.81
CA LYS A 131 14.20 -26.95 13.86
C LYS A 131 13.58 -26.70 12.49
N LYS A 132 13.96 -25.58 11.84
CA LYS A 132 13.67 -25.39 10.42
C LYS A 132 14.30 -26.58 9.70
N LYS A 133 13.48 -27.57 9.32
CA LYS A 133 13.89 -28.59 8.36
C LYS A 133 14.24 -27.83 7.09
N SER A 134 15.45 -28.04 6.58
CA SER A 134 15.95 -27.35 5.40
C SER A 134 14.93 -27.46 4.28
N ALA A 135 14.62 -26.34 3.63
CA ALA A 135 13.75 -26.22 2.47
C ALA A 135 14.38 -26.84 1.20
N ASN A 136 14.90 -28.05 1.32
CA ASN A 136 15.39 -28.83 0.20
C ASN A 136 14.54 -30.10 0.16
N ASN A 137 13.64 -30.13 -0.82
CA ASN A 137 12.74 -31.23 -1.22
C ASN A 137 11.35 -31.24 -0.59
N ASP A 138 10.65 -30.10 -0.57
CA ASP A 138 9.20 -30.07 -0.38
C ASP A 138 8.50 -30.29 -1.73
N VAL A 139 8.59 -31.52 -2.24
CA VAL A 139 7.62 -31.99 -3.24
C VAL A 139 6.37 -32.30 -2.44
N GLY A 140 5.48 -31.30 -2.34
CA GLY A 140 4.31 -31.31 -1.48
C GLY A 140 3.51 -32.63 -1.55
N HIS A 141 2.69 -32.84 -0.52
CA HIS A 141 1.83 -33.99 -0.16
C HIS A 141 1.47 -35.04 -1.25
N PHE A 142 1.39 -34.66 -2.51
CA PHE A 142 1.26 -35.51 -3.70
C PHE A 142 2.23 -36.72 -3.75
N LEU A 143 3.50 -36.55 -3.36
CA LEU A 143 4.47 -37.65 -3.36
C LEU A 143 4.47 -38.46 -2.06
N SER A 144 3.52 -38.22 -1.14
CA SER A 144 3.41 -39.00 0.10
C SER A 144 2.75 -40.36 -0.10
N SER A 145 1.87 -40.48 -1.10
CA SER A 145 1.18 -41.75 -1.47
C SER A 145 2.11 -42.72 -2.20
N TYR A 146 3.13 -42.20 -2.87
CA TYR A 146 4.15 -42.98 -3.56
C TYR A 146 5.43 -42.92 -2.74
N GLY A 147 5.73 -43.98 -2.01
CA GLY A 147 6.87 -44.04 -1.10
C GLY A 147 8.19 -43.58 -1.73
N LYS A 148 9.04 -42.92 -0.92
CA LYS A 148 10.34 -42.40 -1.36
C LYS A 148 11.31 -43.54 -1.69
N VAL A 149 11.59 -43.74 -2.97
CA VAL A 149 12.65 -44.66 -3.42
C VAL A 149 14.02 -44.07 -3.04
N GLN A 150 14.79 -44.80 -2.24
CA GLN A 150 16.15 -44.39 -1.87
C GLN A 150 17.15 -44.90 -2.92
N LYS A 151 18.29 -44.21 -3.09
CA LYS A 151 19.34 -44.61 -4.08
C LYS A 151 19.88 -46.04 -3.87
N LYS A 152 19.65 -46.63 -2.70
CA LYS A 152 19.99 -48.02 -2.38
C LYS A 152 19.02 -49.04 -3.01
N ASP A 153 17.78 -48.63 -3.26
CA ASP A 153 16.72 -49.47 -3.84
C ASP A 153 16.86 -49.56 -5.38
N LEU A 154 17.48 -48.54 -6.00
CA LEU A 154 17.84 -48.50 -7.42
C LEU A 154 19.02 -49.41 -7.79
N LYS A 155 19.71 -50.01 -6.82
CA LYS A 155 20.92 -50.82 -7.04
C LYS A 155 20.69 -52.33 -7.03
N LYS A 156 19.44 -52.78 -7.09
CA LYS A 156 19.13 -54.21 -7.16
C LYS A 156 18.45 -54.52 -8.48
N ASP A 157 19.06 -55.46 -9.19
CA ASP A 157 18.52 -56.26 -10.29
C ASP A 157 18.90 -55.87 -11.74
N ASP A 158 20.20 -55.98 -12.06
CA ASP A 158 20.67 -56.28 -13.43
C ASP A 158 21.21 -57.72 -13.59
N SER A 159 21.29 -58.52 -12.52
CA SER A 159 22.00 -59.82 -12.53
C SER A 159 21.14 -61.08 -12.41
N LYS A 160 19.80 -60.98 -12.30
CA LYS A 160 18.93 -62.16 -12.08
C LYS A 160 17.95 -62.51 -13.22
N PHE A 161 18.17 -62.00 -14.43
CA PHE A 161 17.37 -62.38 -15.60
C PHE A 161 18.22 -62.86 -16.80
N LYS A 162 19.21 -63.72 -16.55
CA LYS A 162 19.84 -64.52 -17.61
C LYS A 162 19.91 -66.00 -17.25
N GLY A 163 18.91 -66.73 -17.74
CA GLY A 163 19.10 -68.08 -18.29
C GLY A 163 18.94 -69.27 -17.33
N LYS A 164 17.88 -70.05 -17.55
CA LYS A 164 18.02 -71.45 -18.00
C LYS A 164 16.67 -71.97 -18.50
N LYS A 165 16.54 -72.03 -19.84
CA LYS A 165 15.50 -72.79 -20.54
C LYS A 165 15.70 -74.29 -20.25
N LYS A 166 14.56 -74.98 -20.15
CA LYS A 166 14.35 -76.40 -19.84
C LYS A 166 15.14 -77.36 -20.75
N LYS A 167 15.55 -78.52 -20.22
CA LYS A 167 15.69 -79.76 -21.02
C LYS A 167 15.06 -80.93 -20.25
N LYS A 168 13.98 -81.48 -20.82
CA LYS A 168 13.37 -82.77 -20.45
C LYS A 168 14.10 -83.90 -21.18
N GLN A 169 14.20 -85.08 -20.55
CA GLN A 169 14.19 -86.45 -21.11
C GLN A 169 14.08 -87.38 -19.88
N LYS A 170 12.95 -88.07 -19.60
CA LYS A 170 12.39 -89.31 -20.19
C LYS A 170 13.40 -90.47 -20.29
N SER A 171 13.30 -91.41 -19.35
CA SER A 171 13.03 -92.85 -19.57
C SER A 171 12.57 -93.44 -18.24
#